data_AF-A0A6I4T198-F1
#
_entry.id   AF-A0A6I4T198-F1
#
_cell.length_a   1.000
_cell.length_b   1.000
_cell.length_c   1.000
_cell.angle_alpha   90.00
_cell.angle_beta   90.00
_cell.angle_gamma   90.00
#
_symmetry.space_group_name_H-M   'P 1'
#
loop_
_entity.id
_entity.type
_entity.pdbx_description
1 polymer ?
#
loop_
_entity_poly.entity_id
_entity_poly.type
_entity_poly.pdbx_seq_one_letter_code
_entity_poly.pdbx_strand_id
1 'polypeptide(L)'
;MARNSRQKLLEAAENLLIDRGVNSLTVRRIGERAELNAALITYHFGGIAELLRELSELNTAPMRHAWAKLAEPLPGDDRDLEILLRRWLDPLTYPAAFTQDGLALSVIDEIASHGAQEIRQELNDEMRSVAQRVAAAAAPLLPKLETRELMLRLRFIAGAALGPPPRERASMNMLSTASEKPVDALTRFAMAALTG
;
A
#
# COMPACT_ATOMS: atom_id res chain seq x y z
N MET A 1 -13.67 -14.16 17.40
CA MET A 1 -15.03 -14.17 16.80
C MET A 1 -14.94 -14.90 15.46
N ALA A 2 -15.91 -15.77 15.13
CA ALA A 2 -15.92 -16.45 13.83
C ALA A 2 -16.16 -15.42 12.71
N ARG A 3 -15.35 -15.45 11.65
CA ARG A 3 -15.55 -14.57 10.47
C ARG A 3 -16.85 -14.93 9.77
N ASN A 4 -17.65 -13.92 9.44
CA ASN A 4 -18.87 -14.11 8.65
C ASN A 4 -18.52 -14.42 7.18
N SER A 5 -19.49 -14.93 6.41
CA SER A 5 -19.28 -15.33 5.01
C SER A 5 -18.68 -14.20 4.16
N ARG A 6 -19.08 -12.95 4.42
CA ARG A 6 -18.57 -11.76 3.72
C ARG A 6 -17.07 -11.57 3.96
N GLN A 7 -16.61 -11.64 5.21
CA GLN A 7 -15.19 -11.55 5.57
C GLN A 7 -14.37 -12.70 4.98
N LYS A 8 -14.90 -13.93 4.97
CA LYS A 8 -14.22 -15.07 4.33
C LYS A 8 -13.99 -14.87 2.84
N LEU A 9 -14.95 -14.26 2.14
CA LEU A 9 -14.83 -13.95 0.71
C LEU A 9 -13.77 -12.86 0.44
N LEU A 10 -13.71 -11.82 1.27
CA LEU A 10 -12.68 -10.78 1.18
C LEU A 10 -11.28 -11.34 1.45
N GLU A 11 -11.13 -12.16 2.49
CA GLU A 11 -9.87 -12.84 2.80
C GLU A 11 -9.42 -13.76 1.65
N ALA A 12 -10.35 -14.53 1.08
CA ALA A 12 -10.03 -15.41 -0.05
C ALA A 12 -9.61 -14.62 -1.30
N ALA A 13 -10.27 -13.50 -1.58
CA ALA A 13 -9.90 -12.62 -2.68
C ALA A 13 -8.53 -11.98 -2.47
N GLU A 14 -8.24 -11.46 -1.27
CA GLU A 14 -6.94 -10.85 -0.97
C GLU A 14 -5.79 -11.86 -1.08
N ASN A 15 -5.98 -13.08 -0.55
CA ASN A 15 -5.01 -14.16 -0.69
C ASN A 15 -4.73 -14.49 -2.16
N LEU A 16 -5.77 -14.67 -2.97
CA LEU A 16 -5.61 -14.97 -4.39
C LEU A 16 -4.95 -13.81 -5.15
N LEU A 17 -5.27 -12.57 -4.78
CA LEU A 17 -4.70 -11.37 -5.39
C LEU A 17 -3.19 -11.29 -5.10
N ILE A 18 -2.78 -11.48 -3.85
CA ILE A 18 -1.36 -11.49 -3.47
C ILE A 18 -0.60 -12.62 -4.16
N ASP A 19 -1.22 -13.80 -4.27
CA ASP A 19 -0.54 -14.99 -4.81
C ASP A 19 -0.46 -15.01 -6.35
N ARG A 20 -1.44 -14.42 -7.04
CA ARG A 20 -1.65 -14.66 -8.49
C ARG A 20 -2.07 -13.42 -9.28
N GLY A 21 -2.18 -12.26 -8.63
CA GLY A 21 -2.64 -11.01 -9.25
C GLY A 21 -4.14 -10.96 -9.51
N VAL A 22 -4.65 -9.78 -9.82
CA VAL A 22 -6.10 -9.52 -9.97
C VAL A 22 -6.69 -10.25 -11.19
N ASN A 23 -5.90 -10.41 -12.26
CA ASN A 23 -6.33 -11.08 -13.49
C ASN A 23 -6.65 -12.57 -13.27
N SER A 24 -6.18 -13.15 -12.16
CA SER A 24 -6.49 -14.51 -11.77
C SER A 24 -7.81 -14.64 -11.02
N LEU A 25 -8.41 -13.54 -10.56
CA LEU A 25 -9.61 -13.57 -9.72
C LEU A 25 -10.86 -13.86 -10.53
N THR A 26 -11.65 -14.82 -10.06
CA THR A 26 -12.99 -15.09 -10.57
C THR A 26 -13.91 -15.41 -9.40
N VAL A 27 -15.22 -15.16 -9.58
CA VAL A 27 -16.25 -15.48 -8.58
C VAL A 27 -16.13 -16.95 -8.13
N ARG A 28 -15.88 -17.86 -9.08
CA ARG A 28 -15.67 -19.29 -8.81
C ARG A 28 -14.43 -19.54 -7.96
N ARG A 29 -13.27 -19.01 -8.34
CA ARG A 29 -12.01 -19.21 -7.59
C ARG A 29 -12.08 -18.65 -6.18
N ILE A 30 -12.71 -17.49 -6.00
CA ILE A 30 -12.91 -16.88 -4.69
C ILE A 30 -13.84 -17.76 -3.84
N GLY A 31 -14.96 -18.24 -4.39
CA GLY A 31 -15.86 -19.16 -3.71
C GLY A 31 -15.17 -20.47 -3.30
N GLU A 32 -14.42 -21.09 -4.21
CA GLU A 32 -13.62 -22.29 -3.94
C GLU A 32 -12.60 -22.05 -2.82
N ARG A 33 -11.85 -20.94 -2.87
CA ARG A 33 -10.83 -20.60 -1.86
C ARG A 33 -11.41 -20.23 -0.49
N ALA A 34 -12.64 -19.70 -0.47
CA ALA A 34 -13.36 -19.37 0.75
C ALA A 34 -14.14 -20.56 1.35
N GLU A 35 -14.21 -21.69 0.63
CA GLU A 35 -15.08 -22.83 0.93
C GLU A 35 -16.57 -22.41 1.05
N LEU A 36 -17.01 -21.54 0.13
CA LEU A 36 -18.34 -20.95 0.12
C LEU A 36 -18.98 -21.00 -1.27
N ASN A 37 -20.31 -20.91 -1.31
CA ASN A 37 -21.03 -20.78 -2.57
C ASN A 37 -20.66 -19.45 -3.27
N ALA A 38 -20.15 -19.54 -4.50
CA ALA A 38 -19.80 -18.42 -5.37
C ALA A 38 -20.93 -17.38 -5.51
N ALA A 39 -22.21 -17.79 -5.45
CA ALA A 39 -23.36 -16.89 -5.50
C ALA A 39 -23.38 -15.87 -4.34
N LEU A 40 -22.71 -16.16 -3.22
CA LEU A 40 -22.60 -15.23 -2.10
C LEU A 40 -21.81 -13.96 -2.44
N ILE A 41 -20.95 -13.99 -3.47
CA ILE A 41 -20.24 -12.80 -3.93
C ILE A 41 -21.23 -11.81 -4.55
N THR A 42 -22.08 -12.29 -5.47
CA THR A 42 -23.14 -11.46 -6.05
C THR A 42 -24.12 -10.99 -4.99
N TYR A 43 -24.47 -11.84 -4.03
CA TYR A 43 -25.38 -11.48 -2.94
C TYR A 43 -24.81 -10.40 -1.99
N HIS A 44 -23.54 -10.52 -1.56
CA HIS A 44 -22.96 -9.62 -0.57
C HIS A 44 -22.33 -8.35 -1.15
N PHE A 45 -21.86 -8.41 -2.39
CA PHE A 45 -21.09 -7.32 -3.01
C PHE A 45 -21.71 -6.82 -4.31
N GLY A 46 -22.66 -7.54 -4.93
CA GLY A 46 -23.17 -7.20 -6.27
C GLY A 46 -22.24 -7.61 -7.41
N GLY A 47 -21.02 -8.09 -7.12
CA GLY A 47 -20.08 -8.58 -8.11
C GLY A 47 -18.63 -8.49 -7.65
N ILE A 48 -17.71 -8.94 -8.51
CA ILE A 48 -16.27 -8.93 -8.21
C ILE A 48 -15.68 -7.51 -8.15
N ALA A 49 -16.20 -6.59 -8.96
CA ALA A 49 -15.73 -5.21 -8.99
C ALA A 49 -15.97 -4.49 -7.65
N GLU A 50 -17.17 -4.63 -7.10
CA GLU A 50 -17.52 -4.03 -5.80
C GLU A 50 -16.85 -4.76 -4.62
N LEU A 51 -16.61 -6.07 -4.73
CA LEU A 51 -15.75 -6.78 -3.79
C LEU A 51 -14.33 -6.18 -3.78
N LEU A 52 -13.75 -5.93 -4.95
CA LEU A 52 -12.42 -5.32 -5.08
C LEU A 52 -12.40 -3.86 -4.60
N ARG A 53 -13.47 -3.10 -4.84
CA ARG A 53 -13.62 -1.73 -4.31
C ARG A 53 -13.55 -1.73 -2.80
N GLU A 54 -14.34 -2.59 -2.15
CA GLU A 54 -14.30 -2.70 -0.69
C GLU A 54 -12.94 -3.18 -0.19
N LEU A 55 -12.35 -4.19 -0.83
CA LEU A 55 -11.04 -4.69 -0.45
C LEU A 55 -9.97 -3.60 -0.57
N SER A 56 -10.05 -2.76 -1.59
CA SER A 56 -9.15 -1.62 -1.78
C SER A 56 -9.30 -0.57 -0.68
N GLU A 57 -10.52 -0.28 -0.24
CA GLU A 57 -10.77 0.66 0.86
C GLU A 57 -10.27 0.10 2.20
N LEU A 58 -10.49 -1.20 2.46
CA LEU A 58 -9.98 -1.85 3.68
C LEU A 58 -8.45 -1.82 3.79
N ASN A 59 -7.75 -1.90 2.66
CA ASN A 59 -6.28 -1.80 2.62
C ASN A 59 -5.79 -0.34 2.64
N THR A 60 -6.54 0.59 2.04
CA THR A 60 -6.12 1.99 1.92
C THR A 60 -6.47 2.81 3.16
N ALA A 61 -7.59 2.54 3.84
CA ALA A 61 -8.07 3.34 4.97
C ALA A 61 -7.05 3.47 6.13
N PRO A 62 -6.33 2.40 6.56
CA PRO A 62 -5.30 2.54 7.59
C PRO A 62 -4.15 3.46 7.15
N MET A 63 -3.74 3.37 5.87
CA MET A 63 -2.68 4.21 5.32
C MET A 63 -3.12 5.67 5.23
N ARG A 64 -4.33 5.90 4.71
CA ARG A 64 -4.99 7.21 4.62
C ARG A 64 -5.04 7.90 5.99
N HIS A 65 -5.46 7.15 7.02
CA HIS A 65 -5.51 7.65 8.39
C HIS A 65 -4.12 8.05 8.90
N ALA A 66 -3.11 7.21 8.72
CA ALA A 66 -1.75 7.51 9.16
C ALA A 66 -1.14 8.71 8.41
N TRP A 67 -1.42 8.86 7.11
CA TRP A 67 -0.97 9.99 6.30
C TRP A 67 -1.65 11.32 6.61
N ALA A 68 -2.64 11.36 7.50
CA ALA A 68 -3.15 12.62 8.05
C ALA A 68 -2.03 13.40 8.78
N LYS A 69 -1.09 12.68 9.40
CA LYS A 69 0.06 13.26 10.12
C LYS A 69 1.04 14.02 9.22
N LEU A 70 0.99 13.82 7.89
CA LEU A 70 1.82 14.60 6.95
C LEU A 70 1.50 16.11 7.00
N ALA A 71 0.32 16.50 7.47
CA ALA A 71 -0.08 17.90 7.62
C ALA A 71 0.27 18.50 8.99
N GLU A 72 0.71 17.68 9.95
CA GLU A 72 1.10 18.18 11.28
C GLU A 72 2.42 18.95 11.19
N PRO A 73 2.60 20.01 12.01
CA PRO A 73 3.86 20.74 12.04
C PRO A 73 5.03 19.83 12.42
N LEU A 74 6.20 20.17 11.89
CA LEU A 74 7.47 19.55 12.25
C LEU A 74 8.14 20.35 13.39
N PRO A 75 9.02 19.72 14.19
CA PRO A 75 9.72 20.38 15.29
C PRO A 75 10.54 21.63 14.91
N GLY A 76 11.05 21.72 13.68
CA GLY A 76 11.95 22.78 13.25
C GLY A 76 13.42 22.49 13.59
N ASP A 77 13.79 21.21 13.72
CA ASP A 77 15.15 20.77 14.02
C ASP A 77 15.68 19.76 12.99
N ASP A 78 16.88 19.23 13.24
CA ASP A 78 17.60 18.33 12.34
C ASP A 78 16.87 16.99 12.09
N ARG A 79 15.85 16.66 12.89
CA ARG A 79 15.05 15.45 12.77
C ARG A 79 13.85 15.60 11.84
N ASP A 80 13.53 16.82 11.40
CA ASP A 80 12.34 17.14 10.60
C ASP A 80 12.20 16.25 9.36
N LEU A 81 13.31 16.02 8.62
CA LEU A 81 13.30 15.18 7.43
C LEU A 81 13.03 13.72 7.78
N GLU A 82 13.66 13.18 8.82
CA GLU A 82 13.43 11.81 9.25
C GLU A 82 11.98 11.62 9.71
N ILE A 83 11.42 12.56 10.48
CA ILE A 83 10.04 12.54 10.95
C ILE A 83 9.07 12.55 9.76
N LEU A 84 9.30 13.42 8.78
CA LEU A 84 8.49 13.50 7.56
C LEU A 84 8.54 12.18 6.78
N LEU A 85 9.73 11.61 6.59
CA LEU A 85 9.91 10.35 5.89
C LEU A 85 9.22 9.20 6.63
N ARG A 86 9.33 9.12 7.95
CA ARG A 86 8.61 8.10 8.73
C ARG A 86 7.10 8.23 8.62
N ARG A 87 6.56 9.46 8.67
CA ARG A 87 5.12 9.72 8.45
C ARG A 87 4.64 9.27 7.08
N TRP A 88 5.50 9.28 6.07
CA TRP A 88 5.17 8.82 4.72
C TRP A 88 5.37 7.31 4.53
N LEU A 89 6.50 6.77 5.00
CA LEU A 89 6.99 5.43 4.67
C LEU A 89 6.46 4.35 5.62
N ASP A 90 6.17 4.66 6.88
CA ASP A 90 5.62 3.67 7.83
C ASP A 90 4.33 3.03 7.32
N PRO A 91 3.35 3.79 6.79
CA PRO A 91 2.13 3.21 6.22
C PRO A 91 2.34 2.29 5.01
N LEU A 92 3.44 2.47 4.26
CA LEU A 92 3.77 1.61 3.11
C LEU A 92 4.16 0.18 3.55
N THR A 93 4.49 0.00 4.82
CA THR A 93 4.88 -1.30 5.39
C THR A 93 3.74 -2.01 6.12
N TYR A 94 2.52 -1.45 6.09
CA TYR A 94 1.38 -2.03 6.79
C TYR A 94 0.95 -3.36 6.16
N PRO A 95 0.54 -4.34 7.00
CA PRO A 95 0.06 -5.62 6.51
C PRO A 95 -1.25 -5.42 5.73
N ALA A 96 -1.52 -6.34 4.81
CA ALA A 96 -2.78 -6.38 4.11
C ALA A 96 -3.94 -6.67 5.08
N ALA A 97 -5.15 -6.25 4.71
CA ALA A 97 -6.31 -6.23 5.61
C ALA A 97 -6.67 -7.62 6.18
N PHE A 98 -6.44 -8.69 5.41
CA PHE A 98 -6.74 -10.07 5.78
C PHE A 98 -5.52 -11.00 5.74
N THR A 99 -4.37 -10.53 5.25
CA THR A 99 -3.16 -11.33 5.00
C THR A 99 -1.96 -10.68 5.70
N GLN A 100 -1.65 -11.12 6.92
CA GLN A 100 -0.64 -10.50 7.79
C GLN A 100 0.80 -10.63 7.28
N ASP A 101 1.06 -11.62 6.43
CA ASP A 101 2.32 -11.87 5.75
C ASP A 101 2.41 -11.22 4.36
N GLY A 102 1.41 -10.42 3.98
CA GLY A 102 1.40 -9.60 2.75
C GLY A 102 1.29 -8.11 3.06
N LEU A 103 1.67 -7.26 2.11
CA LEU A 103 1.58 -5.80 2.24
C LEU A 103 0.28 -5.25 1.65
N ALA A 104 -0.36 -4.33 2.36
CA ALA A 104 -1.49 -3.58 1.83
C ALA A 104 -1.13 -2.84 0.53
N LEU A 105 0.11 -2.33 0.46
CA LEU A 105 0.64 -1.64 -0.72
C LEU A 105 0.65 -2.54 -1.97
N SER A 106 0.96 -3.83 -1.82
CA SER A 106 0.94 -4.78 -2.95
C SER A 106 -0.48 -5.03 -3.46
N VAL A 107 -1.46 -5.08 -2.55
CA VAL A 107 -2.88 -5.19 -2.92
C VAL A 107 -3.35 -3.96 -3.68
N ILE A 108 -3.02 -2.78 -3.16
CA ILE A 108 -3.37 -1.48 -3.77
C ILE A 108 -2.76 -1.34 -5.16
N ASP A 109 -1.46 -1.64 -5.31
CA ASP A 109 -0.77 -1.52 -6.59
C ASP A 109 -1.36 -2.46 -7.65
N GLU A 110 -1.65 -3.70 -7.29
CA GLU A 110 -2.23 -4.68 -8.20
C GLU A 110 -3.63 -4.26 -8.68
N ILE A 111 -4.46 -3.74 -7.77
CA ILE A 111 -5.78 -3.20 -8.13
C ILE A 111 -5.63 -1.92 -8.96
N ALA A 112 -4.72 -1.01 -8.62
CA ALA A 112 -4.48 0.24 -9.35
C ALA A 112 -3.92 0.01 -10.77
N SER A 113 -3.19 -1.10 -10.97
CA SER A 113 -2.62 -1.49 -12.26
C SER A 113 -3.64 -2.18 -13.16
N HIS A 114 -4.48 -3.07 -12.61
CA HIS A 114 -5.22 -4.05 -13.41
C HIS A 114 -6.72 -4.17 -13.07
N GLY A 115 -7.21 -3.47 -12.04
CA GLY A 115 -8.62 -3.48 -11.63
C GLY A 115 -9.58 -2.75 -12.58
N ALA A 116 -10.84 -2.57 -12.14
CA ALA A 116 -11.82 -1.77 -12.88
C ALA A 116 -11.37 -0.30 -12.98
N GLN A 117 -11.72 0.37 -14.08
CA GLN A 117 -11.19 1.70 -14.43
C GLN A 117 -11.44 2.73 -13.32
N GLU A 118 -12.64 2.77 -12.75
CA GLU A 118 -13.03 3.74 -11.71
C GLU A 118 -12.17 3.54 -10.45
N ILE A 119 -12.05 2.30 -9.98
CA ILE A 119 -11.26 1.95 -8.79
C ILE A 119 -9.78 2.29 -9.02
N ARG A 120 -9.27 2.02 -10.23
CA ARG A 120 -7.90 2.38 -10.61
C ARG A 120 -7.67 3.88 -10.55
N GLN A 121 -8.59 4.68 -11.07
CA GLN A 121 -8.47 6.14 -11.05
C GLN A 121 -8.45 6.67 -9.62
N GLU A 122 -9.39 6.21 -8.77
CA GLU A 122 -9.48 6.60 -7.36
C GLU A 122 -8.17 6.32 -6.60
N LEU A 123 -7.62 5.10 -6.70
CA LEU A 123 -6.37 4.73 -6.03
C LEU A 123 -5.17 5.53 -6.55
N ASN A 124 -5.07 5.71 -7.87
CA ASN A 124 -3.96 6.45 -8.47
C ASN A 124 -3.97 7.93 -8.09
N ASP A 125 -5.16 8.54 -7.99
CA ASP A 125 -5.31 9.94 -7.58
C ASP A 125 -4.98 10.13 -6.10
N GLU A 126 -5.37 9.17 -5.24
CA GLU A 126 -4.98 9.19 -3.84
C GLU A 126 -3.47 9.08 -3.64
N MET A 127 -2.82 8.12 -4.30
CA MET A 127 -1.36 7.95 -4.20
C MET A 127 -0.62 9.19 -4.73
N ARG A 128 -1.13 9.81 -5.80
CA ARG A 128 -0.59 11.06 -6.34
C ARG A 128 -0.72 12.21 -5.35
N SER A 129 -1.86 12.36 -4.70
CA SER A 129 -2.10 13.38 -3.67
C SER A 129 -1.14 13.24 -2.49
N VAL A 130 -0.90 12.00 -2.03
CA VAL A 130 0.10 11.72 -0.97
C VAL A 130 1.49 12.14 -1.43
N ALA A 131 1.93 11.74 -2.63
CA ALA A 131 3.24 12.08 -3.16
C ALA A 131 3.45 13.61 -3.27
N GLN A 132 2.42 14.35 -3.71
CA GLN A 132 2.46 15.81 -3.78
C GLN A 132 2.60 16.47 -2.40
N ARG A 133 1.86 15.98 -1.39
CA ARG A 133 1.97 16.49 -0.02
C ARG A 133 3.35 16.25 0.58
N VAL A 134 3.92 15.06 0.36
CA VAL A 134 5.29 14.73 0.81
C VAL A 134 6.31 15.64 0.13
N ALA A 135 6.22 15.83 -1.19
CA ALA A 135 7.12 16.71 -1.92
C ALA A 135 7.03 18.17 -1.43
N ALA A 136 5.82 18.68 -1.19
CA ALA A 136 5.61 20.02 -0.66
C ALA A 136 6.19 20.21 0.75
N ALA A 137 6.07 19.20 1.62
CA ALA A 137 6.64 19.22 2.97
C ALA A 137 8.18 19.04 2.97
N ALA A 138 8.72 18.28 2.02
CA ALA A 138 10.16 18.00 1.92
C ALA A 138 10.95 19.15 1.28
N ALA A 139 10.34 19.91 0.36
CA ALA A 139 11.04 20.95 -0.40
C ALA A 139 11.73 22.02 0.49
N PRO A 140 11.10 22.57 1.55
CA PRO A 140 11.77 23.51 2.45
C PRO A 140 12.95 22.90 3.23
N LEU A 141 12.93 21.58 3.48
CA LEU A 141 13.98 20.85 4.21
C LEU A 141 15.19 20.52 3.32
N LEU A 142 15.01 20.58 2.00
CA LEU A 142 16.00 20.22 0.99
C LEU A 142 16.22 21.36 -0.03
N PRO A 143 16.59 22.58 0.41
CA PRO A 143 16.58 23.77 -0.44
C PRO A 143 17.59 23.74 -1.61
N LYS A 144 18.55 22.81 -1.57
CA LYS A 144 19.55 22.62 -2.63
C LYS A 144 19.07 21.68 -3.74
N LEU A 145 17.94 21.00 -3.54
CA LEU A 145 17.44 19.99 -4.46
C LEU A 145 16.40 20.62 -5.38
N GLU A 146 16.61 20.53 -6.70
CA GLU A 146 15.62 21.00 -7.67
C GLU A 146 14.31 20.22 -7.55
N THR A 147 13.17 20.88 -7.78
CA THR A 147 11.83 20.27 -7.66
C THR A 147 11.69 18.99 -8.47
N ARG A 148 12.22 18.96 -9.70
CA ARG A 148 12.17 17.77 -10.56
C ARG A 148 12.96 16.60 -9.97
N GLU A 149 14.15 16.87 -9.45
CA GLU A 149 15.02 15.87 -8.85
C GLU A 149 14.42 15.31 -7.55
N LEU A 150 13.84 16.18 -6.70
CA LEU A 150 13.10 15.76 -5.51
C LEU A 150 11.97 14.79 -5.87
N MET A 151 11.13 15.14 -6.85
CA MET A 151 10.04 14.29 -7.31
C MET A 151 10.53 12.94 -7.84
N LEU A 152 11.66 12.89 -8.55
CA LEU A 152 12.27 11.65 -9.03
C LEU A 152 12.77 10.78 -7.88
N ARG A 153 13.51 11.35 -6.94
CA ARG A 153 14.01 10.64 -5.75
C ARG A 153 12.86 10.06 -4.92
N LEU A 154 11.80 10.84 -4.67
CA LEU A 154 10.59 10.35 -4.00
C LEU A 154 9.93 9.20 -4.77
N ARG A 155 9.80 9.30 -6.10
CA ARG A 155 9.28 8.20 -6.93
C ARG A 155 10.13 6.93 -6.81
N PHE A 156 11.46 7.05 -6.79
CA PHE A 156 12.35 5.89 -6.64
C PHE A 156 12.26 5.27 -5.25
N ILE A 157 12.15 6.08 -4.19
CA ILE A 157 11.92 5.61 -2.82
C ILE A 157 10.59 4.84 -2.73
N ALA A 158 9.51 5.36 -3.32
CA ALA A 158 8.22 4.66 -3.36
C ALA A 158 8.32 3.31 -4.10
N GLY A 159 9.06 3.27 -5.21
CA GLY A 159 9.34 2.03 -5.94
C GLY A 159 10.12 1.02 -5.11
N ALA A 160 11.09 1.47 -4.31
CA ALA A 160 11.86 0.60 -3.42
C ALA A 160 10.99 0.00 -2.30
N ALA A 161 10.02 0.76 -1.77
CA ALA A 161 9.08 0.27 -0.76
C ALA A 161 8.19 -0.87 -1.27
N LEU A 162 7.85 -0.84 -2.56
CA LEU A 162 7.01 -1.83 -3.21
C LEU A 162 7.78 -3.11 -3.63
N GLY A 163 9.08 -2.98 -3.90
CA GLY A 163 9.95 -4.09 -4.28
C GLY A 163 9.78 -4.57 -5.73
N PRO A 164 10.72 -5.44 -6.21
CA PRO A 164 10.68 -5.95 -7.56
C PRO A 164 9.53 -6.96 -7.76
N PRO A 165 8.95 -7.05 -8.97
CA PRO A 165 8.03 -8.13 -9.32
C PRO A 165 8.79 -9.48 -9.47
N PRO A 166 8.15 -10.64 -9.20
CA PRO A 166 6.79 -10.79 -8.67
C PRO A 166 6.72 -10.46 -7.17
N ARG A 167 5.66 -9.75 -6.77
CA ARG A 167 5.50 -9.20 -5.40
C ARG A 167 4.76 -10.16 -4.48
N GLU A 168 5.23 -11.40 -4.48
CA GLU A 168 4.67 -12.49 -3.69
C GLU A 168 5.04 -12.33 -2.20
N ARG A 169 4.36 -13.09 -1.32
CA ARG A 169 4.53 -13.11 0.15
C ARG A 169 5.99 -13.14 0.62
N ALA A 170 6.90 -13.71 -0.18
CA ALA A 170 8.33 -13.80 0.11
C ALA A 170 9.03 -12.44 0.30
N SER A 171 8.47 -11.34 -0.22
CA SER A 171 9.06 -10.00 -0.13
C SER A 171 9.08 -9.41 1.29
N MET A 172 8.08 -9.68 2.14
CA MET A 172 8.10 -9.29 3.56
C MET A 172 9.11 -10.08 4.39
N ASN A 173 9.31 -11.37 4.06
CA ASN A 173 10.27 -12.22 4.77
C ASN A 173 11.74 -11.84 4.50
N MET A 174 12.04 -11.31 3.31
CA MET A 174 13.38 -10.77 3.00
C MET A 174 13.68 -9.50 3.81
N LEU A 175 12.67 -8.64 4.04
CA LEU A 175 12.78 -7.45 4.89
C LEU A 175 12.79 -7.77 6.39
N SER A 176 12.43 -9.00 6.80
CA SER A 176 12.32 -9.41 8.20
C SER A 176 13.49 -10.28 8.70
N THR A 177 14.54 -10.49 7.90
CA THR A 177 15.73 -11.22 8.36
C THR A 177 16.48 -10.40 9.44
N ALA A 178 16.16 -10.73 10.69
CA ALA A 178 16.83 -10.43 11.96
C ALA A 178 16.95 -8.94 12.41
N SER A 179 16.16 -8.62 13.45
CA SER A 179 16.25 -7.48 14.41
C SER A 179 15.76 -6.10 14.00
N GLU A 180 15.54 -5.82 12.72
CA GLU A 180 15.17 -4.49 12.24
C GLU A 180 13.76 -4.44 11.65
N LYS A 181 13.01 -3.36 11.95
CA LYS A 181 11.71 -3.13 11.31
C LYS A 181 11.94 -2.68 9.86
N PRO A 182 11.18 -3.20 8.87
CA PRO A 182 11.31 -2.82 7.46
C PRO A 182 11.33 -1.30 7.20
N VAL A 183 10.54 -0.54 7.97
CA VAL A 183 10.47 0.92 7.87
C VAL A 183 11.80 1.62 8.23
N ASP A 184 12.61 1.05 9.12
CA ASP A 184 13.88 1.66 9.54
C ASP A 184 14.92 1.60 8.42
N ALA A 185 15.04 0.44 7.75
CA ALA A 185 15.88 0.28 6.58
C ALA A 185 15.43 1.18 5.41
N LEU A 186 14.11 1.24 5.15
CA LEU A 186 13.55 2.07 4.10
C LEU A 186 13.75 3.57 4.38
N THR A 187 13.60 4.00 5.64
CA THR A 187 13.82 5.38 6.07
C THR A 187 15.29 5.76 5.93
N ARG A 188 16.23 4.90 6.33
CA ARG A 188 17.67 5.17 6.12
C ARG A 188 18.03 5.28 4.64
N PHE A 189 17.50 4.37 3.80
CA PHE A 189 17.69 4.45 2.36
C PHE A 189 17.15 5.78 1.81
N ALA A 190 15.94 6.18 2.20
CA ALA A 190 15.33 7.43 1.79
C ALA A 190 16.12 8.67 2.24
N MET A 191 16.62 8.67 3.48
CA MET A 191 17.50 9.73 4.00
C MET A 191 18.74 9.88 3.12
N ALA A 192 19.46 8.77 2.86
CA ALA A 192 20.65 8.79 2.00
C ALA A 192 20.33 9.24 0.57
N ALA A 193 19.20 8.78 0.01
CA ALA A 193 18.76 9.14 -1.33
C ALA A 193 18.36 10.61 -1.46
N LEU A 194 18.02 11.32 -0.38
CA LEU A 194 17.61 12.73 -0.40
C LEU A 194 18.72 13.69 0.02
N THR A 195 19.69 13.25 0.83
CA THR A 195 20.77 14.10 1.35
C THR A 195 22.13 13.88 0.67
N GLY A 196 22.31 12.76 -0.03
CA GLY A 196 23.48 12.49 -0.90
C GLY A 196 23.40 13.19 -2.24
#